data_AF-A0AB37UAI5-F1
#
_entry.id   AF-A0AB37UAI5-F1
#
_cell.length_a   1.000
_cell.length_b   1.000
_cell.length_c   1.000
_cell.angle_alpha   90.00
_cell.angle_beta   90.00
_cell.angle_gamma   90.00
#
_symmetry.space_group_name_H-M   'P 1'
#
loop_
_entity.id
_entity.type
_entity.pdbx_description
1 polymer ?
#
loop_
_entity_poly.entity_id
_entity_poly.type
_entity_poly.pdbx_seq_one_letter_code
_entity_poly.pdbx_strand_id
1 'polypeptide(L)'
;MDEQTYTFMLQFIEEHYENPKQRRKLRVYEAFVCACENHQPKLTPPSRTTFSQAIERRAGYAQTKRREGRRAAIQKEPFYWELELTTPRHGSRPFEIVHIDHTQLWSLD
;
A
#
# COMPACT_ATOMS: atom_id res chain seq x y z
N MET A 1 -11.47 -15.41 -16.71
CA MET A 1 -12.34 -14.40 -16.09
C MET A 1 -12.66 -13.38 -17.16
N ASP A 2 -13.91 -12.93 -17.20
CA ASP A 2 -14.37 -11.92 -18.15
C ASP A 2 -13.69 -10.55 -17.94
N GLU A 3 -13.53 -9.78 -19.02
CA GLU A 3 -12.82 -8.49 -19.02
C GLU A 3 -13.56 -7.42 -18.20
N GLN A 4 -14.90 -7.39 -18.26
CA GLN A 4 -15.71 -6.47 -17.47
C GLN A 4 -15.54 -6.76 -15.98
N THR A 5 -15.56 -8.04 -15.62
CA THR A 5 -15.31 -8.48 -14.24
C THR A 5 -13.90 -8.12 -13.77
N TYR A 6 -12.89 -8.28 -14.64
CA TYR A 6 -11.50 -7.91 -14.33
C TYR A 6 -11.37 -6.42 -14.04
N THR A 7 -11.91 -5.58 -14.93
CA THR A 7 -11.87 -4.12 -14.80
C THR A 7 -12.59 -3.66 -13.54
N PHE A 8 -13.79 -4.18 -13.29
CA PHE A 8 -14.55 -3.86 -12.08
C PHE A 8 -13.81 -4.28 -10.81
N MET A 9 -13.17 -5.45 -10.81
CA MET A 9 -12.33 -5.91 -9.69
C MET A 9 -11.19 -4.94 -9.40
N LEU A 10 -10.46 -4.48 -10.43
CA LEU A 10 -9.35 -3.54 -10.23
C LEU A 10 -9.81 -2.19 -9.68
N GLN A 11 -10.92 -1.66 -10.20
CA GLN A 11 -11.55 -0.44 -9.67
C GLN A 11 -11.98 -0.63 -8.21
N PHE A 12 -12.59 -1.75 -7.89
CA PHE A 12 -13.05 -2.05 -6.53
C PHE A 12 -11.88 -2.19 -5.53
N ILE A 13 -10.77 -2.81 -5.95
CA ILE A 13 -9.54 -2.88 -5.14
C ILE A 13 -9.04 -1.47 -4.85
N GLU A 14 -8.95 -0.64 -5.88
CA GLU A 14 -8.47 0.72 -5.77
C GLU A 14 -9.32 1.58 -4.80
N GLU A 15 -10.64 1.48 -4.91
CA GLU A 15 -11.58 2.26 -4.11
C GLU A 15 -11.69 1.74 -2.67
N HIS A 16 -11.77 0.42 -2.49
CA HIS A 16 -12.16 -0.18 -1.19
C HIS A 16 -11.01 -0.83 -0.42
N TYR A 17 -9.93 -1.23 -1.08
CA TYR A 17 -8.73 -1.76 -0.43
C TYR A 17 -7.59 -0.74 -0.34
N GLU A 18 -7.33 0.00 -1.42
CA GLU A 18 -6.23 0.99 -1.50
C GLU A 18 -6.66 2.35 -0.95
N ASN A 19 -7.26 2.35 0.25
CA ASN A 19 -7.73 3.54 0.94
C ASN A 19 -7.28 3.56 2.42
N PRO A 20 -7.33 4.73 3.08
CA PRO A 20 -6.91 4.87 4.48
C PRO A 20 -7.75 4.11 5.52
N LYS A 21 -8.90 3.53 5.16
CA LYS A 21 -9.72 2.71 6.08
C LYS A 21 -9.06 1.36 6.38
N GLN A 22 -8.03 0.97 5.61
CA GLN A 22 -7.22 -0.23 5.82
C GLN A 22 -8.02 -1.53 6.05
N ARG A 23 -9.16 -1.68 5.37
CA ARG A 23 -9.99 -2.89 5.49
C ARG A 23 -9.18 -4.16 5.17
N ARG A 24 -9.44 -5.24 5.92
CA ARG A 24 -8.81 -6.56 5.67
C ARG A 24 -9.22 -7.09 4.29
N LYS A 25 -8.32 -7.80 3.60
CA LYS A 25 -8.58 -8.39 2.27
C LYS A 25 -9.89 -9.17 2.21
N LEU A 26 -10.15 -10.00 3.22
CA LEU A 26 -11.39 -10.79 3.33
C LEU A 26 -12.64 -9.91 3.31
N ARG A 27 -12.65 -8.81 4.09
CA ARG A 27 -13.80 -7.90 4.18
C ARG A 27 -14.02 -7.10 2.89
N VAL A 28 -12.96 -6.82 2.14
CA VAL A 28 -13.10 -6.19 0.82
C VAL A 28 -13.61 -7.21 -0.20
N TYR A 29 -13.11 -8.44 -0.16
CA TYR A 29 -13.59 -9.51 -1.03
C TYR A 29 -15.07 -9.83 -0.82
N GLU A 30 -15.54 -9.94 0.43
CA GLU A 30 -16.96 -10.13 0.75
C GLU A 30 -17.82 -9.00 0.15
N ALA A 31 -17.39 -7.74 0.32
CA ALA A 31 -18.09 -6.60 -0.25
C ALA A 31 -18.05 -6.58 -1.78
N PHE A 32 -16.95 -7.02 -2.38
CA PHE A 32 -16.82 -7.14 -3.84
C PHE A 32 -17.76 -8.19 -4.41
N VAL A 33 -17.91 -9.35 -3.75
CA VAL A 33 -18.89 -10.38 -4.15
C VAL A 33 -20.30 -9.80 -4.16
N CYS A 34 -20.71 -9.13 -3.07
CA CYS A 34 -22.01 -8.45 -3.03
C CYS A 34 -22.14 -7.38 -4.12
N ALA A 35 -21.08 -6.65 -4.43
CA ALA A 35 -21.09 -5.63 -5.48
C ALA A 35 -21.28 -6.27 -6.87
N CYS A 36 -20.63 -7.41 -7.16
CA CYS A 36 -20.82 -8.18 -8.39
C CYS A 36 -22.26 -8.71 -8.54
N GLU A 37 -22.86 -9.15 -7.44
CA GLU A 37 -24.25 -9.64 -7.42
C GLU A 37 -25.27 -8.54 -7.69
N ASN A 38 -24.98 -7.32 -7.25
CA ASN A 38 -25.82 -6.13 -7.44
C ASN A 38 -25.48 -5.34 -8.72
N HIS A 39 -24.44 -5.74 -9.44
CA HIS A 39 -24.04 -5.11 -10.70
C HIS A 39 -25.00 -5.49 -11.84
N GLN A 40 -25.19 -4.58 -12.81
CA GLN A 40 -26.01 -4.81 -13.99
C GLN A 40 -25.16 -4.60 -15.27
N PRO A 41 -24.94 -5.64 -16.10
CA PRO A 41 -25.31 -7.03 -15.91
C PRO A 41 -24.60 -7.68 -14.71
N LYS A 42 -25.18 -8.73 -14.14
CA LYS A 42 -24.55 -9.47 -13.04
C LYS A 42 -23.16 -9.96 -13.45
N LEU A 43 -22.18 -9.73 -12.58
CA LEU A 43 -20.81 -10.18 -12.79
C LEU A 43 -20.55 -11.45 -12.01
N THR A 44 -19.73 -12.36 -12.54
CA THR A 44 -19.31 -13.57 -11.83
C THR A 44 -18.01 -13.29 -11.09
N PRO A 45 -18.01 -13.17 -9.74
CA PRO A 45 -16.79 -12.86 -9.02
C PRO A 45 -15.77 -14.02 -9.13
N PRO A 46 -14.47 -13.72 -9.30
CA PRO A 46 -13.41 -14.72 -9.20
C PRO A 46 -13.26 -15.25 -7.78
N SER A 47 -12.46 -16.31 -7.63
CA SER A 47 -12.10 -16.85 -6.32
C SER A 47 -11.40 -15.80 -5.43
N ARG A 48 -11.54 -15.96 -4.11
CA ARG A 48 -10.80 -15.15 -3.12
C ARG A 48 -9.29 -15.16 -3.36
N THR A 49 -8.75 -16.30 -3.80
CA THR A 49 -7.32 -16.46 -4.10
C THR A 49 -6.92 -15.57 -5.27
N THR A 50 -7.69 -15.58 -6.35
CA THR A 50 -7.47 -14.71 -7.52
C THR A 50 -7.58 -13.23 -7.15
N PHE A 51 -8.59 -12.85 -6.37
CA PHE A 51 -8.75 -11.48 -5.88
C PHE A 51 -7.55 -11.03 -5.02
N SER A 52 -7.09 -11.91 -4.13
CA SER A 52 -5.92 -11.64 -3.30
C SER A 52 -4.65 -11.49 -4.14
N GLN A 53 -4.47 -12.32 -5.17
CA GLN A 53 -3.36 -12.20 -6.12
C GLN A 53 -3.41 -10.88 -6.90
N ALA A 54 -4.61 -10.40 -7.27
CA ALA A 54 -4.76 -9.11 -7.93
C ALA A 54 -4.33 -7.94 -7.02
N ILE A 55 -4.62 -8.03 -5.72
CA ILE A 55 -4.10 -7.07 -4.73
C ILE A 55 -2.57 -7.12 -4.67
N GLU A 56 -1.99 -8.31 -4.58
CA GLU A 56 -0.52 -8.47 -4.46
C GLU A 56 0.23 -8.01 -5.70
N ARG A 57 -0.33 -8.21 -6.89
CA ARG A 57 0.26 -7.70 -8.15
C ARG A 57 0.34 -6.17 -8.19
N ARG A 58 -0.47 -5.48 -7.39
CA ARG A 58 -0.46 -4.02 -7.23
C ARG A 58 0.36 -3.55 -6.02
N ALA A 59 0.91 -4.48 -5.24
CA ALA A 59 1.71 -4.13 -4.08
C ALA A 59 2.93 -3.30 -4.49
N GLY A 60 3.22 -2.25 -3.73
CA GLY A 60 4.31 -1.33 -4.03
C GLY A 60 4.08 0.05 -3.42
N TYR A 61 4.90 1.01 -3.83
CA TYR A 61 4.86 2.37 -3.28
C TYR A 61 3.48 3.01 -3.36
N ALA A 62 2.85 3.02 -4.55
CA ALA A 62 1.58 3.71 -4.77
C ALA A 62 0.44 3.14 -3.91
N GLN A 63 0.30 1.81 -3.87
CA GLN A 63 -0.69 1.12 -3.04
C GLN A 63 -0.43 1.39 -1.54
N THR A 64 0.82 1.24 -1.09
CA THR A 64 1.21 1.48 0.31
C THR A 64 0.95 2.93 0.71
N LYS A 65 1.25 3.89 -0.18
CA LYS A 65 1.04 5.33 0.07
C LYS A 65 -0.42 5.66 0.26
N ARG A 66 -1.30 5.11 -0.57
CA ARG A 66 -2.75 5.36 -0.47
C ARG A 66 -3.38 4.72 0.76
N ARG A 67 -2.91 3.53 1.12
CA ARG A 67 -3.49 2.71 2.20
C ARG A 67 -2.92 3.04 3.57
N GLU A 68 -1.60 3.20 3.65
CA GLU A 68 -0.83 3.27 4.91
C GLU A 68 -0.12 4.62 5.09
N GLY A 69 -0.16 5.47 4.07
CA GLY A 69 0.40 6.81 4.11
C GLY A 69 1.86 6.87 3.65
N ARG A 70 2.37 8.11 3.53
CA ARG A 70 3.70 8.40 2.99
C ARG A 70 4.83 7.72 3.77
N ARG A 71 4.75 7.70 5.10
CA ARG A 71 5.79 7.11 5.97
C ARG A 71 5.94 5.61 5.76
N ALA A 72 4.84 4.87 5.62
CA ALA A 72 4.89 3.44 5.34
C ALA A 72 5.39 3.17 3.91
N ALA A 73 4.93 3.95 2.94
CA ALA A 73 5.29 3.79 1.53
C ALA A 73 6.78 4.01 1.26
N ILE A 74 7.40 4.89 2.02
CA ILE A 74 8.83 5.22 1.98
C ILE A 74 9.72 3.97 2.00
N GLN A 75 9.33 2.92 2.75
CA GLN A 75 10.06 1.65 2.83
C GLN A 75 9.99 0.81 1.54
N LYS A 76 9.14 1.21 0.59
CA LYS A 76 8.98 0.61 -0.74
C LYS A 76 9.62 1.46 -1.85
N GLU A 77 10.23 2.60 -1.52
CA GLU A 77 10.99 3.39 -2.50
C GLU A 77 12.33 2.69 -2.83
N PRO A 78 12.86 2.85 -4.06
CA PRO A 78 14.18 2.33 -4.41
C PRO A 78 15.25 2.81 -3.43
N PHE A 79 16.13 1.90 -3.02
CA PHE A 79 17.33 2.25 -2.28
C PHE A 79 18.43 2.64 -3.27
N TYR A 80 19.02 3.82 -3.08
CA TYR A 80 20.12 4.30 -3.89
C TYR A 80 21.44 3.96 -3.19
N TRP A 81 22.26 3.12 -3.81
CA TRP A 81 23.59 2.77 -3.30
C TRP A 81 24.61 3.88 -3.50
N GLU A 82 24.48 4.62 -4.59
CA GLU A 82 25.34 5.73 -4.97
C GLU A 82 24.46 6.95 -5.27
N LEU A 83 24.97 8.15 -4.96
CA LEU A 83 24.28 9.40 -5.22
C LEU A 83 24.68 9.92 -6.60
N GLU A 84 23.72 9.97 -7.52
CA GLU A 84 23.86 10.63 -8.81
C GLU A 84 23.20 12.02 -8.78
N LEU A 85 23.49 12.85 -9.77
CA LEU A 85 22.88 14.19 -9.90
C LEU A 85 21.34 14.13 -9.95
N THR A 86 20.78 13.01 -10.40
CA THR A 86 19.34 12.76 -10.51
C THR A 86 18.73 12.14 -9.24
N THR A 87 19.54 11.69 -8.28
CA THR A 87 19.06 11.13 -7.03
C THR A 87 18.31 12.20 -6.23
N PRO A 88 17.09 11.92 -5.72
CA PRO A 88 16.35 12.88 -4.91
C PRO A 88 17.19 13.39 -3.75
N ARG A 89 17.19 14.71 -3.52
CA ARG A 89 17.96 15.34 -2.43
C ARG A 89 17.66 14.64 -1.09
N HIS A 90 18.72 14.15 -0.46
CA HIS A 90 18.65 13.60 0.89
C HIS A 90 18.18 14.68 1.88
N GLY A 91 17.38 14.31 2.88
CA GLY A 91 16.81 15.24 3.87
C GLY A 91 15.30 15.51 3.75
N SER A 92 14.59 14.89 2.81
CA SER A 92 13.12 14.99 2.74
C SER A 92 12.36 14.24 3.85
N ARG A 93 13.11 13.56 4.74
CA ARG A 93 12.61 12.68 5.81
C ARG A 93 13.27 13.02 7.16
N PRO A 94 13.10 14.26 7.66
CA PRO A 94 13.64 14.64 8.96
C PRO A 94 13.15 13.67 10.05
N PHE A 95 14.07 13.22 10.91
CA PHE A 95 13.86 12.27 12.00
C PHE A 95 13.54 10.81 11.60
N GLU A 96 13.76 10.39 10.35
CA GLU A 96 13.61 8.97 9.98
C GLU A 96 14.67 8.08 10.64
N ILE A 97 15.89 8.58 10.78
CA ILE A 97 16.98 7.93 11.52
C ILE A 97 17.43 8.92 12.58
N VAL A 98 17.40 8.51 13.85
CA VAL A 98 17.92 9.29 14.96
C VAL A 98 19.01 8.48 15.65
N HIS A 99 20.17 9.11 15.83
CA HIS A 99 21.21 8.57 16.69
C HIS A 99 21.01 9.21 18.06
N ILE A 100 20.60 8.42 19.05
CA ILE A 100 20.53 8.86 20.44
C ILE A 100 21.88 8.48 21.05
N ASP A 101 22.74 9.48 21.24
CA ASP A 101 24.00 9.30 21.95
C ASP A 101 23.81 9.71 23.41
N HIS A 102 24.26 8.85 24.34
CA HIS A 102 24.28 9.20 25.75
C HIS A 102 25.63 9.82 26.06
N THR A 103 25.66 11.12 26.28
CA THR A 103 26.79 11.78 26.92
C THR A 103 26.62 11.70 28.44
N GLN A 104 27.52 10.99 29.12
CA GLN A 104 27.55 10.97 30.59
C GLN A 104 28.02 12.35 31.09
N LEU A 105 27.22 12.98 31.96
CA LEU A 105 27.66 14.14 32.73
C LEU A 105 28.36 13.62 33.99
N TRP A 106 29.65 13.92 34.13
CA TRP A 106 30.42 13.61 35.32
C TRP A 106 29.85 14.40 36.51
N SER A 107 29.43 13.72 37.57
CA SER A 107 29.19 14.36 38.87
C SER A 107 30.53 14.57 39.56
N LEU A 108 30.76 15.79 40.06
CA LEU A 108 31.84 16.07 41.01
C LEU A 108 31.32 15.67 42.39
N ASP A 109 31.80 14.52 42.89
CA ASP A 109 31.75 14.18 44.31
C ASP A 109 32.95 14.83 45.04
#